data_AF-A0A1W9HJ52-F1
#
_entry.id   AF-A0A1W9HJ52-F1
#
_cell.length_a   1.000
_cell.length_b   1.000
_cell.length_c   1.000
_cell.angle_alpha   90.00
_cell.angle_beta   90.00
_cell.angle_gamma   90.00
#
_symmetry.space_group_name_H-M   'P 1'
#
loop_
_entity.id
_entity.type
_entity.pdbx_description
1 polymer ?
#
loop_
_entity_poly.entity_id
_entity_poly.type
_entity_poly.pdbx_seq_one_letter_code
_entity_poly.pdbx_strand_id
1 'polypeptide(L)'
;MSQNQIVTIIVSLALSSIANGHAKLSNNTFQPKATFNSPLPRTNSDSAKLQSHPCGGVEKSATTPITDYEIGKQISVEWEETIDHNGYYLLDLSKDNGVTWIPLKNPLGQNIGQVTDTPGNVNQGNPATYHRYTQNVVLPSETCPSCILRMRQFMEGRPNDPYYFSCADIRILATTPPPPPVDPMPPAPPPASGNNGGNTSQSSTANNGGAKFSSCGIINNSYRGGGLPPGTTLAIVTLFLFPLLLLQALRPERARRRKNL
;
A
#
# COMPACT_ATOMS: atom_id res chain seq x y z
N MET A 1 3.51 56.25 36.50
CA MET A 1 4.90 55.81 36.23
C MET A 1 5.00 54.35 36.66
N SER A 2 4.44 53.37 35.93
CA SER A 2 4.98 52.65 34.76
C SER A 2 6.36 52.04 34.96
N GLN A 3 6.48 50.71 34.90
CA GLN A 3 7.31 50.01 33.90
C GLN A 3 7.19 48.47 34.01
N ASN A 4 6.75 47.88 32.91
CA ASN A 4 7.32 46.72 32.23
C ASN A 4 7.42 45.37 32.98
N GLN A 5 6.39 44.54 32.81
CA GLN A 5 6.58 43.09 32.76
C GLN A 5 6.60 42.65 31.29
N ILE A 6 7.80 42.27 30.83
CA ILE A 6 8.05 41.66 29.52
C ILE A 6 7.71 40.17 29.66
N VAL A 7 6.58 39.76 29.09
CA VAL A 7 6.20 38.36 28.94
C VAL A 7 6.83 37.83 27.66
N THR A 8 7.97 37.14 27.79
CA THR A 8 8.64 36.46 26.68
C THR A 8 7.92 35.14 26.41
N ILE A 9 7.06 35.13 25.38
CA ILE A 9 6.44 33.91 24.86
C ILE A 9 7.46 33.20 23.96
N ILE A 10 8.09 32.14 24.47
CA ILE A 10 8.91 31.24 23.65
C ILE A 10 7.95 30.34 22.86
N VAL A 11 7.62 30.75 21.65
CA VAL A 11 6.93 29.90 20.67
C VAL A 11 7.96 28.92 20.11
N SER A 12 8.10 27.77 20.76
CA SER A 12 8.84 26.64 20.21
C SER A 12 8.04 26.06 19.04
N LEU A 13 8.24 26.62 17.84
CA LEU A 13 7.85 25.97 16.60
C LEU A 13 8.68 24.70 16.46
N ALA A 14 8.12 23.57 16.91
CA ALA A 14 8.58 22.26 16.49
C ALA A 14 8.30 22.14 14.99
N LEU A 15 9.29 22.52 14.17
CA LEU A 15 9.32 22.11 12.78
C LEU A 15 9.55 20.60 12.76
N SER A 16 8.45 19.86 12.79
CA SER A 16 8.43 18.45 12.42
C SER A 16 8.96 18.37 11.00
N SER A 17 10.23 18.03 10.84
CA SER A 17 10.79 17.69 9.54
C SER A 17 10.00 16.51 9.02
N ILE A 18 9.06 16.77 8.11
CA ILE A 18 8.25 15.76 7.46
C ILE A 18 9.22 15.00 6.56
N ALA A 19 9.78 13.93 7.11
CA ALA A 19 10.63 13.05 6.36
C ALA A 19 9.72 12.28 5.40
N ASN A 20 9.51 12.81 4.19
CA ASN A 20 8.87 12.09 3.09
C ASN A 20 9.73 10.85 2.83
N GLY A 21 9.15 9.65 2.87
CA GLY A 21 9.82 8.44 2.42
C GLY A 21 9.80 8.31 0.92
N HIS A 22 10.65 7.41 0.48
CA HIS A 22 11.26 7.52 -0.83
C HIS A 22 10.84 6.36 -1.72
N ALA A 23 10.43 5.22 -1.17
CA ALA A 23 9.78 4.15 -1.92
C ALA A 23 8.63 3.49 -1.15
N LYS A 24 7.56 3.14 -1.87
CA LYS A 24 6.37 2.45 -1.34
C LYS A 24 5.79 1.46 -2.34
N LEU A 25 5.20 0.38 -1.85
CA LEU A 25 4.33 -0.47 -2.68
C LEU A 25 3.21 0.41 -3.26
N SER A 26 2.94 0.27 -4.57
CA SER A 26 1.98 1.15 -5.24
C SER A 26 0.55 0.64 -5.07
N ASN A 27 -0.37 1.56 -4.76
CA ASN A 27 -1.82 1.36 -4.87
C ASN A 27 -2.46 2.27 -5.93
N ASN A 28 -1.64 2.92 -6.77
CA ASN A 28 -2.04 4.23 -7.26
C ASN A 28 -2.72 4.16 -8.64
N THR A 29 -4.01 4.50 -8.59
CA THR A 29 -4.90 4.91 -9.67
C THR A 29 -4.58 6.31 -10.26
N PHE A 30 -3.42 6.91 -9.94
CA PHE A 30 -3.05 8.28 -10.33
C PHE A 30 -2.72 8.50 -11.81
N GLN A 31 -2.89 7.46 -12.64
CA GLN A 31 -2.93 7.56 -14.08
C GLN A 31 -4.16 6.79 -14.57
N PRO A 32 -5.04 7.37 -15.40
CA PRO A 32 -6.32 6.75 -15.79
C PRO A 32 -6.17 5.49 -16.68
N LYS A 33 -4.98 4.88 -16.79
CA LYS A 33 -4.74 3.78 -17.72
C LYS A 33 -3.84 2.65 -17.21
N ALA A 34 -3.49 2.61 -15.94
CA ALA A 34 -2.75 1.45 -15.42
C ALA A 34 -3.19 1.08 -14.01
N THR A 35 -3.94 -0.03 -13.93
CA THR A 35 -4.33 -0.69 -12.69
C THR A 35 -3.13 -1.45 -12.14
N PHE A 36 -2.31 -0.76 -11.35
CA PHE A 36 -1.17 -1.31 -10.62
C PHE A 36 -1.57 -1.44 -9.14
N ASN A 37 -1.85 -2.66 -8.66
CA ASN A 37 -2.54 -2.89 -7.38
C ASN A 37 -2.11 -4.20 -6.66
N SER A 38 -0.91 -4.75 -6.89
CA SER A 38 -0.58 -6.09 -6.39
C SER A 38 0.78 -6.18 -5.69
N PRO A 39 0.82 -6.50 -4.38
CA PRO A 39 -0.28 -6.43 -3.39
C PRO A 39 -0.55 -4.99 -2.92
N LEU A 40 -1.75 -4.75 -2.37
CA LEU A 40 -2.11 -3.42 -1.84
C LEU A 40 -1.31 -3.07 -0.56
N PRO A 41 -0.61 -1.92 -0.50
CA PRO A 41 0.09 -1.46 0.69
C PRO A 41 -0.84 -1.20 1.88
N ARG A 42 -0.30 -1.35 3.10
CA ARG A 42 -0.95 -0.90 4.34
C ARG A 42 -1.18 0.62 4.38
N THR A 43 -0.26 1.38 3.78
CA THR A 43 -0.35 2.83 3.66
C THR A 43 0.31 3.31 2.38
N ASN A 44 -0.23 4.36 1.78
CA ASN A 44 0.42 5.10 0.71
C ASN A 44 1.25 6.27 1.23
N SER A 45 1.40 6.41 2.56
CA SER A 45 2.21 7.45 3.16
C SER A 45 3.68 7.19 2.90
N ASP A 46 4.33 8.22 2.36
CA ASP A 46 5.77 8.24 2.22
C ASP A 46 6.43 8.26 3.61
N SER A 47 5.81 8.79 4.67
CA SER A 47 6.48 8.97 5.98
C SER A 47 6.77 7.69 6.79
N ALA A 48 6.54 6.49 6.26
CA ALA A 48 6.70 5.23 6.99
C ALA A 48 8.19 4.80 7.11
N LYS A 49 8.90 5.40 8.06
CA LYS A 49 10.38 5.29 8.20
C LYS A 49 10.86 4.64 9.49
N LEU A 50 9.98 4.15 10.36
CA LEU A 50 10.42 3.66 11.66
C LEU A 50 11.22 2.35 11.48
N GLN A 51 12.55 2.47 11.44
CA GLN A 51 13.47 1.35 11.23
C GLN A 51 13.38 0.29 12.33
N SER A 52 12.92 0.67 13.53
CA SER A 52 12.63 -0.26 14.62
C SER A 52 11.41 -1.14 14.37
N HIS A 53 10.60 -0.84 13.35
CA HIS A 53 9.37 -1.56 13.04
C HIS A 53 9.46 -2.15 11.63
N PRO A 54 9.17 -3.45 11.46
CA PRO A 54 9.36 -4.14 10.18
C PRO A 54 8.48 -3.60 9.04
N CYS A 55 7.47 -2.80 9.35
CA CYS A 55 6.57 -2.15 8.38
C CYS A 55 6.60 -0.62 8.51
N GLY A 56 7.74 -0.05 8.91
CA GLY A 56 7.93 1.41 8.94
C GLY A 56 7.07 2.14 9.97
N GLY A 57 6.55 1.42 10.98
CA GLY A 57 5.65 1.94 12.01
C GLY A 57 4.17 1.83 11.67
N VAL A 58 3.83 1.15 10.58
CA VAL A 58 2.46 0.99 10.11
C VAL A 58 1.91 -0.35 10.58
N GLU A 59 1.15 -0.28 11.66
CA GLU A 59 0.47 -1.45 12.23
C GLU A 59 -0.63 -1.98 11.32
N LYS A 60 -0.90 -3.27 11.43
CA LYS A 60 -2.04 -3.90 10.77
C LYS A 60 -3.33 -3.38 11.41
N SER A 61 -4.25 -2.86 10.60
CA SER A 61 -5.59 -2.46 11.04
C SER A 61 -6.65 -3.43 10.52
N ALA A 62 -7.84 -3.43 11.13
CA ALA A 62 -8.99 -4.20 10.63
C ALA A 62 -9.45 -3.76 9.22
N THR A 63 -9.09 -2.55 8.80
CA THR A 63 -9.42 -1.98 7.49
C THR A 63 -8.29 -2.14 6.46
N THR A 64 -7.19 -2.78 6.86
CA THR A 64 -6.05 -2.96 5.97
C THR A 64 -6.42 -3.91 4.83
N PRO A 65 -6.18 -3.53 3.56
CA PRO A 65 -6.52 -4.38 2.44
C PRO A 65 -5.71 -5.69 2.49
N ILE A 66 -6.39 -6.80 2.19
CA ILE A 66 -5.79 -8.12 2.10
C ILE A 66 -5.92 -8.60 0.66
N THR A 67 -4.80 -9.01 0.06
CA THR A 67 -4.80 -9.58 -1.30
C THR A 67 -4.67 -11.10 -1.26
N ASP A 68 -5.54 -11.81 -1.97
CA ASP A 68 -5.54 -13.28 -2.02
C ASP A 68 -4.73 -13.80 -3.20
N TYR A 69 -3.90 -14.79 -2.94
CA TYR A 69 -3.13 -15.53 -3.93
C TYR A 69 -3.23 -17.03 -3.69
N GLU A 70 -2.86 -17.83 -4.68
CA GLU A 70 -2.76 -19.29 -4.55
C GLU A 70 -1.32 -19.70 -4.19
N ILE A 71 -1.17 -20.85 -3.55
CA ILE A 71 0.13 -21.46 -3.26
C ILE A 71 0.99 -21.56 -4.53
N GLY A 72 2.29 -21.29 -4.42
CA GLY A 72 3.25 -21.41 -5.52
C GLY A 72 3.05 -20.40 -6.66
N LYS A 73 2.07 -19.50 -6.56
CA LYS A 73 1.74 -18.57 -7.64
C LYS A 73 2.88 -17.57 -7.86
N GLN A 74 3.20 -17.33 -9.13
CA GLN A 74 4.01 -16.19 -9.53
C GLN A 74 3.16 -14.92 -9.50
N ILE A 75 3.63 -13.90 -8.79
CA ILE A 75 2.97 -12.59 -8.71
C ILE A 75 3.93 -11.49 -9.18
N SER A 76 3.37 -10.40 -9.71
CA SER A 76 4.11 -9.17 -9.94
C SER A 76 4.02 -8.31 -8.68
N VAL A 77 5.15 -7.89 -8.13
CA VAL A 77 5.23 -6.91 -7.04
C VAL A 77 5.71 -5.60 -7.61
N GLU A 78 4.97 -4.54 -7.34
CA GLU A 78 5.21 -3.22 -7.90
C GLU A 78 5.39 -2.18 -6.80
N TRP A 79 6.34 -1.28 -7.00
CA TRP A 79 6.58 -0.17 -6.09
C TRP A 79 6.97 1.08 -6.85
N GLU A 80 6.74 2.19 -6.17
CA GLU A 80 7.05 3.53 -6.63
C GLU A 80 8.15 4.08 -5.74
N GLU A 81 9.18 4.63 -6.36
CA GLU A 81 10.16 5.47 -5.71
C GLU A 81 9.85 6.92 -6.05
N THR A 82 9.56 7.75 -5.05
CA THR A 82 9.24 9.17 -5.20
C THR A 82 10.48 10.06 -5.18
N ILE A 83 11.59 9.55 -4.64
CA ILE A 83 12.85 10.26 -4.53
C ILE A 83 13.98 9.23 -4.67
N ASP A 84 14.77 9.38 -5.72
CA ASP A 84 15.89 8.52 -6.08
C ASP A 84 16.98 8.43 -4.98
N HIS A 85 17.31 7.20 -4.57
CA HIS A 85 18.49 6.88 -3.75
C HIS A 85 19.29 5.72 -4.35
N ASN A 86 20.61 5.90 -4.43
CA ASN A 86 21.50 4.78 -4.74
C ASN A 86 21.30 3.63 -3.74
N GLY A 87 21.18 2.40 -4.25
CA GLY A 87 21.06 1.22 -3.40
C GLY A 87 20.34 0.06 -4.10
N TYR A 88 19.45 -0.60 -3.36
CA TYR A 88 18.71 -1.75 -3.89
C TYR A 88 17.44 -2.05 -3.10
N TYR A 89 16.55 -2.83 -3.71
CA TYR A 89 15.33 -3.32 -3.09
C TYR A 89 15.40 -4.80 -2.72
N LEU A 90 14.76 -5.16 -1.60
CA LEU A 90 14.56 -6.53 -1.13
C LEU A 90 13.06 -6.80 -0.96
N LEU A 91 12.63 -8.00 -1.34
CA LEU A 91 11.26 -8.48 -1.16
C LEU A 91 11.27 -9.72 -0.26
N ASP A 92 10.62 -9.62 0.90
CA ASP A 92 10.55 -10.69 1.88
C ASP A 92 9.09 -10.98 2.26
N LEU A 93 8.84 -12.18 2.78
CA LEU A 93 7.55 -12.61 3.30
C LEU A 93 7.68 -13.03 4.77
N SER A 94 6.74 -12.63 5.60
CA SER A 94 6.56 -13.16 6.95
C SER A 94 5.23 -13.90 7.07
N LYS A 95 5.26 -15.08 7.71
CA LYS A 95 4.08 -15.92 7.99
C LYS A 95 3.65 -15.88 9.46
N ASP A 96 4.42 -15.21 10.30
CA ASP A 96 4.31 -15.18 11.76
C ASP A 96 4.21 -13.74 12.27
N ASN A 97 3.47 -12.90 11.54
CA ASN A 97 3.19 -11.51 11.88
C ASN A 97 4.47 -10.65 12.08
N GLY A 98 5.47 -10.86 11.24
CA GLY A 98 6.68 -10.04 11.16
C GLY A 98 7.83 -10.48 12.05
N VAL A 99 7.74 -11.65 12.69
CA VAL A 99 8.80 -12.20 13.55
C VAL A 99 9.93 -12.78 12.71
N THR A 100 9.61 -13.66 11.75
CA THR A 100 10.57 -14.23 10.80
C THR A 100 10.30 -13.73 9.38
N TRP A 101 11.38 -13.63 8.59
CA TRP A 101 11.35 -13.09 7.22
C TRP A 101 12.06 -14.04 6.27
N ILE A 102 11.33 -14.46 5.24
CA ILE A 102 11.77 -15.37 4.19
C ILE A 102 11.97 -14.55 2.91
N PRO A 103 13.19 -14.45 2.37
CA PRO A 103 13.41 -13.79 1.08
C PRO A 103 12.59 -14.47 -0.02
N LEU A 104 11.88 -13.68 -0.83
CA LEU A 104 11.16 -14.19 -1.98
C LEU A 104 12.13 -14.53 -3.11
N LYS A 105 11.71 -15.45 -3.98
CA LYS A 105 12.51 -15.92 -5.12
C LYS A 105 11.92 -15.45 -6.44
N ASN A 106 12.77 -15.21 -7.44
CA ASN A 106 12.34 -15.01 -8.81
C ASN A 106 11.92 -16.37 -9.46
N PRO A 107 11.34 -16.36 -10.67
CA PRO A 107 10.96 -17.60 -11.35
C PRO A 107 12.11 -18.56 -11.65
N LEU A 108 13.37 -18.10 -11.61
CA LEU A 108 14.57 -18.93 -11.75
C LEU A 108 15.01 -19.57 -10.42
N GLY A 109 14.24 -19.38 -9.34
CA GLY A 109 14.54 -19.91 -8.00
C GLY A 109 15.66 -19.15 -7.27
N GLN A 110 16.16 -18.06 -7.85
CA GLN A 110 17.15 -17.20 -7.19
C GLN A 110 16.41 -16.33 -6.18
N ASN A 111 16.98 -16.16 -4.98
CA ASN A 111 16.50 -15.11 -4.09
C ASN A 111 16.48 -13.80 -4.86
N ILE A 112 15.45 -12.98 -4.64
CA ILE A 112 15.42 -11.60 -5.12
C ILE A 112 16.40 -10.83 -4.24
N GLY A 113 17.68 -11.11 -4.46
CA GLY A 113 18.80 -10.40 -3.91
C GLY A 113 18.93 -9.16 -4.77
N GLN A 114 18.58 -8.03 -4.17
CA GLN A 114 18.91 -6.70 -4.66
C GLN A 114 18.37 -6.44 -6.07
N VAL A 115 17.11 -6.03 -6.18
CA VAL A 115 16.71 -5.29 -7.38
C VAL A 115 17.50 -3.99 -7.34
N THR A 116 18.52 -3.88 -8.18
CA THR A 116 19.39 -2.71 -8.23
C THR A 116 18.55 -1.48 -8.51
N ASP A 117 18.68 -0.48 -7.64
CA ASP A 117 18.16 0.84 -7.95
C ASP A 117 18.92 1.34 -9.17
N THR A 118 18.21 1.54 -10.29
CA THR A 118 18.82 2.04 -11.52
C THR A 118 18.38 3.48 -11.61
N PRO A 119 19.24 4.45 -11.21
CA PRO A 119 18.90 5.86 -11.28
C PRO A 119 18.40 6.14 -12.69
N GLY A 120 17.13 6.52 -12.81
CA GLY A 120 16.59 6.82 -14.13
C GLY A 120 17.40 7.98 -14.70
N ASN A 121 17.82 7.87 -15.96
CA ASN A 121 18.58 8.89 -16.67
C ASN A 121 18.10 10.30 -16.31
N VAL A 122 18.83 10.98 -15.43
CA VAL A 122 18.58 12.35 -14.92
C VAL A 122 18.62 13.43 -16.00
N ASN A 123 18.73 13.04 -17.28
CA ASN A 123 18.81 13.92 -18.43
C ASN A 123 17.47 14.57 -18.85
N GLN A 124 16.39 14.42 -18.09
CA GLN A 124 15.09 15.02 -18.40
C GLN A 124 14.70 16.23 -17.54
N GLY A 125 15.62 16.82 -16.77
CA GLY A 125 15.40 18.12 -16.12
C GLY A 125 14.19 18.20 -15.19
N ASN A 126 13.62 17.06 -14.78
CA ASN A 126 12.50 16.99 -13.86
C ASN A 126 13.05 16.67 -12.46
N PRO A 127 12.98 17.60 -11.49
CA PRO A 127 13.49 17.40 -10.14
C PRO A 127 12.68 16.39 -9.31
N ALA A 128 11.62 15.79 -9.88
CA ALA A 128 10.91 14.65 -9.31
C ALA A 128 11.27 13.38 -10.11
N THR A 129 12.34 12.71 -9.71
CA THR A 129 12.73 11.40 -10.26
C THR A 129 11.85 10.32 -9.67
N TYR A 130 10.60 10.32 -10.10
CA TYR A 130 9.64 9.27 -9.80
C TYR A 130 9.96 8.03 -10.62
N HIS A 131 10.35 6.94 -9.95
CA HIS A 131 10.64 5.65 -10.59
C HIS A 131 9.54 4.63 -10.26
N ARG A 132 9.26 3.76 -11.23
CA ARG A 132 8.38 2.61 -11.06
C ARG A 132 9.16 1.36 -11.30
N TYR A 133 9.04 0.45 -10.35
CA TYR A 133 9.70 -0.84 -10.41
C TYR A 133 8.66 -1.95 -10.38
N THR A 134 8.99 -3.04 -11.06
CA THR A 134 8.17 -4.24 -11.10
C THR A 134 9.09 -5.45 -10.98
N GLN A 135 8.70 -6.41 -10.15
CA GLN A 135 9.46 -7.62 -9.97
C GLN A 135 8.53 -8.83 -9.84
N ASN A 136 8.76 -9.82 -10.69
CA ASN A 136 8.08 -11.10 -10.59
C ASN A 136 8.71 -11.94 -9.47
N VAL A 137 7.89 -12.41 -8.54
CA VAL A 137 8.26 -13.29 -7.42
C VAL A 137 7.38 -14.54 -7.41
N VAL A 138 7.90 -15.63 -6.87
CA VAL A 138 7.15 -16.87 -6.61
C VAL A 138 6.80 -16.95 -5.13
N LEU A 139 5.51 -17.11 -4.82
CA LEU A 139 5.03 -17.33 -3.46
C LEU A 139 5.33 -18.76 -2.97
N PRO A 140 5.45 -18.99 -1.66
CA PRO A 140 5.62 -20.33 -1.11
C PRO A 140 4.51 -21.31 -1.52
N SER A 141 4.84 -22.59 -1.64
CA SER A 141 3.89 -23.69 -1.93
C SER A 141 3.06 -24.13 -0.69
N GLU A 142 2.88 -23.24 0.27
CA GLU A 142 2.18 -23.50 1.54
C GLU A 142 1.16 -22.42 1.82
N THR A 143 0.05 -22.79 2.44
CA THR A 143 -1.00 -21.83 2.78
C THR A 143 -0.54 -20.89 3.89
N CYS A 144 -1.07 -19.68 3.86
CA CYS A 144 -0.77 -18.68 4.86
C CYS A 144 -1.97 -17.71 4.98
N PRO A 145 -2.79 -17.85 6.03
CA PRO A 145 -4.04 -17.09 6.18
C PRO A 145 -3.83 -15.63 6.63
N SER A 146 -2.61 -15.25 7.00
CA SER A 146 -2.26 -13.90 7.39
C SER A 146 -0.74 -13.69 7.24
N CYS A 147 -0.30 -13.37 6.03
CA CYS A 147 1.10 -13.09 5.74
C CYS A 147 1.33 -11.60 5.53
N ILE A 148 2.58 -11.20 5.71
CA ILE A 148 3.05 -9.85 5.42
C ILE A 148 4.08 -9.94 4.30
N LEU A 149 3.79 -9.35 3.15
CA LEU A 149 4.78 -9.08 2.11
C LEU A 149 5.43 -7.75 2.42
N ARG A 150 6.77 -7.72 2.44
CA ARG A 150 7.55 -6.53 2.76
C ARG A 150 8.53 -6.19 1.65
N MET A 151 8.46 -4.96 1.19
CA MET A 151 9.49 -4.31 0.40
C MET A 151 10.41 -3.54 1.35
N ARG A 152 11.73 -3.70 1.16
CA ARG A 152 12.75 -2.88 1.81
C ARG A 152 13.58 -2.16 0.76
N GLN A 153 13.79 -0.87 0.91
CA GLN A 153 14.79 -0.14 0.14
C GLN A 153 16.01 0.04 1.02
N PHE A 154 17.16 -0.48 0.62
CA PHE A 154 18.46 -0.11 1.19
C PHE A 154 18.98 1.12 0.46
N MET A 155 19.42 2.13 1.21
CA MET A 155 20.03 3.34 0.69
C MET A 155 21.51 3.39 1.06
N GLU A 156 22.35 3.51 0.05
CA GLU A 156 23.77 3.76 0.23
C GLU A 156 24.03 5.17 0.79
N GLY A 157 25.06 5.32 1.61
CA GLY A 157 25.42 6.63 2.20
C GLY A 157 24.51 7.11 3.34
N ARG A 158 23.57 6.28 3.81
CA ARG A 158 22.69 6.56 4.96
C ARG A 158 23.09 5.71 6.18
N PRO A 159 24.11 6.08 6.96
CA PRO A 159 24.66 5.22 8.01
C PRO A 159 23.73 5.01 9.20
N ASN A 160 22.84 5.96 9.51
CA ASN A 160 21.98 5.91 10.69
C ASN A 160 20.58 5.33 10.39
N ASP A 161 20.15 5.42 9.13
CA ASP A 161 18.82 5.07 8.66
C ASP A 161 18.84 4.45 7.25
N PRO A 162 19.60 3.36 7.03
CA PRO A 162 19.82 2.81 5.68
C PRO A 162 18.60 2.15 5.04
N TYR A 163 17.46 2.06 5.73
CA TYR A 163 16.32 1.30 5.24
C TYR A 163 14.99 2.06 5.26
N TYR A 164 14.24 1.94 4.16
CA TYR A 164 12.79 2.14 4.13
C TYR A 164 12.04 0.82 4.06
N PHE A 165 10.81 0.83 4.59
CA PHE A 165 9.97 -0.35 4.69
C PHE A 165 8.57 -0.03 4.19
N SER A 166 8.04 -0.91 3.34
CA SER A 166 6.64 -0.89 2.93
C SER A 166 6.09 -2.30 3.03
N CYS A 167 4.88 -2.43 3.59
CA CYS A 167 4.24 -3.72 3.81
C CYS A 167 2.88 -3.79 3.13
N ALA A 168 2.50 -5.00 2.75
CA ALA A 168 1.16 -5.37 2.32
C ALA A 168 0.72 -6.65 3.03
N ASP A 169 -0.54 -6.74 3.41
CA ASP A 169 -1.11 -7.96 3.96
C ASP A 169 -1.67 -8.83 2.83
N ILE A 170 -1.32 -10.11 2.87
CA ILE A 170 -1.76 -11.08 1.85
C ILE A 170 -2.26 -12.37 2.50
N ARG A 171 -3.04 -13.15 1.73
CA ARG A 171 -3.35 -14.55 2.04
C ARG A 171 -2.89 -15.44 0.91
N ILE A 172 -2.32 -16.57 1.29
CA ILE A 172 -1.95 -17.64 0.37
C ILE A 172 -2.90 -18.80 0.64
N LEU A 173 -3.79 -19.04 -0.31
CA LEU A 173 -4.83 -20.04 -0.24
C LEU A 173 -4.41 -21.29 -1.02
N ALA A 174 -4.98 -22.44 -0.67
CA ALA A 174 -4.79 -23.65 -1.46
C ALA A 174 -5.27 -23.41 -2.90
N THR A 175 -4.62 -24.03 -3.88
CA THR A 175 -5.10 -24.01 -5.26
C THR A 175 -6.49 -24.61 -5.29
N THR A 176 -7.45 -23.89 -5.90
CA THR A 176 -8.77 -24.46 -6.12
C THR A 176 -8.61 -25.61 -7.10
N PRO A 177 -9.00 -26.85 -6.76
CA PRO A 177 -8.96 -27.94 -7.72
C PRO A 177 -9.71 -27.52 -8.98
N PRO A 178 -9.20 -27.83 -10.19
CA PRO A 178 -9.97 -27.60 -11.39
C PRO A 178 -11.35 -28.24 -11.23
N PRO A 179 -12.43 -27.58 -11.70
CA PRO A 179 -13.76 -28.18 -11.64
C PRO A 179 -13.70 -29.57 -12.29
N PRO A 180 -14.48 -30.54 -11.78
CA PRO A 180 -14.55 -31.85 -12.40
C PRO A 180 -14.90 -31.68 -13.88
N PRO A 181 -14.37 -32.53 -14.78
CA PRO A 181 -14.77 -32.52 -16.18
C PRO A 181 -16.28 -32.50 -16.26
N VAL A 182 -16.85 -31.52 -16.97
CA VAL A 182 -18.29 -31.50 -17.21
C VAL A 182 -18.58 -32.74 -18.03
N ASP A 183 -19.46 -33.63 -17.53
CA ASP A 183 -19.90 -34.77 -18.32
C ASP A 183 -20.34 -34.29 -19.70
N PRO A 184 -19.96 -34.99 -20.79
CA PRO A 184 -20.35 -34.59 -22.13
C PRO A 184 -21.87 -34.36 -22.14
N MET A 185 -22.25 -33.12 -22.43
CA MET A 185 -23.65 -32.73 -22.45
C MET A 185 -24.40 -33.73 -23.36
N PRO A 186 -25.55 -34.27 -22.93
CA PRO A 186 -26.34 -35.15 -23.78
C PRO A 186 -26.51 -34.49 -25.15
N PRO A 187 -26.39 -35.26 -26.26
CA PRO A 187 -26.60 -34.71 -27.59
C PRO A 187 -27.91 -33.93 -27.59
N ALA A 188 -27.87 -32.70 -28.13
CA ALA A 188 -29.05 -31.86 -28.20
C ALA A 188 -30.21 -32.68 -28.80
N PRO A 189 -31.42 -32.63 -28.21
CA PRO A 189 -32.55 -33.35 -28.76
C PRO A 189 -32.73 -32.94 -30.22
N PRO A 190 -33.07 -33.89 -31.12
CA PRO A 190 -33.30 -33.57 -32.52
C PRO A 190 -34.36 -32.45 -32.61
N PRO A 191 -34.23 -31.51 -33.55
CA PRO A 191 -35.19 -30.44 -33.73
C PRO A 191 -36.58 -31.06 -33.85
N ALA A 192 -37.50 -30.64 -32.98
CA ALA A 192 -38.88 -31.10 -33.03
C ALA A 192 -39.44 -30.78 -34.42
N SER A 193 -39.83 -31.83 -35.15
CA SER A 193 -40.52 -31.71 -36.43
C SER A 193 -41.83 -30.97 -36.20
N GLY A 194 -41.80 -29.66 -36.45
CA GLY A 194 -42.95 -28.79 -36.33
C GLY A 194 -44.05 -29.23 -37.31
N ASN A 195 -45.19 -29.65 -36.75
CA ASN A 195 -46.43 -29.72 -37.51
C ASN A 195 -46.83 -28.29 -37.92
N ASN A 196 -46.81 -28.05 -39.23
CA ASN A 196 -47.51 -26.95 -39.87
C ASN A 196 -49.02 -27.08 -39.61
N GLY A 197 -49.51 -26.40 -38.59
CA GLY A 197 -50.93 -26.20 -38.33
C GLY A 197 -51.19 -24.71 -38.17
N GLY A 198 -51.45 -24.02 -39.27
CA GLY A 198 -51.88 -22.62 -39.23
C GLY A 198 -53.33 -22.50 -38.74
N ASN A 199 -53.64 -21.41 -38.02
CA ASN A 199 -54.74 -20.53 -38.39
C ASN A 199 -54.67 -19.19 -37.64
N THR A 200 -54.56 -18.13 -38.44
CA THR A 200 -55.07 -16.76 -38.32
C THR A 200 -56.00 -16.44 -37.13
N SER A 201 -55.67 -15.38 -36.39
CA SER A 201 -56.61 -14.28 -36.10
C SER A 201 -55.87 -13.06 -35.55
N GLN A 202 -55.92 -11.98 -36.35
CA GLN A 202 -55.70 -10.60 -35.95
C GLN A 202 -56.57 -10.24 -34.75
N SER A 203 -56.01 -9.54 -33.77
CA SER A 203 -56.75 -8.48 -33.09
C SER A 203 -55.78 -7.38 -32.69
N SER A 204 -55.95 -6.26 -33.36
CA SER A 204 -55.32 -4.98 -33.13
C SER A 204 -55.84 -4.36 -31.84
N THR A 205 -54.94 -4.07 -30.90
CA THR A 205 -55.17 -2.98 -29.95
C THR A 205 -53.91 -2.12 -29.88
N ALA A 206 -54.01 -0.95 -30.53
CA ALA A 206 -53.07 0.14 -30.37
C ALA A 206 -53.05 0.57 -28.91
N ASN A 207 -51.85 0.68 -28.32
CA ASN A 207 -51.61 1.68 -27.30
C ASN A 207 -50.18 2.21 -27.40
N ASN A 208 -50.14 3.53 -27.46
CA ASN A 208 -48.99 4.40 -27.58
C ASN A 208 -47.99 4.25 -26.43
N GLY A 209 -46.72 4.48 -26.75
CA GLY A 209 -45.81 5.21 -25.86
C GLY A 209 -44.73 4.37 -25.18
N GLY A 210 -43.49 4.52 -25.63
CA GLY A 210 -42.31 4.21 -24.83
C GLY A 210 -41.18 3.57 -25.61
N ALA A 211 -40.42 4.38 -26.35
CA ALA A 211 -39.17 3.96 -26.97
C ALA A 211 -38.18 3.48 -25.89
N LYS A 212 -38.03 2.16 -25.76
CA LYS A 212 -36.92 1.55 -25.02
C LYS A 212 -35.73 1.41 -25.97
N PHE A 213 -34.90 2.46 -25.99
CA PHE A 213 -33.55 2.33 -26.52
C PHE A 213 -32.73 1.51 -25.52
N SER A 214 -32.29 0.35 -25.96
CA SER A 214 -31.19 -0.40 -25.33
C SER A 214 -29.90 0.32 -25.70
N SER A 215 -29.46 1.23 -24.82
CA SER A 215 -28.19 1.95 -24.92
C SER A 215 -27.35 1.65 -23.69
N CYS A 216 -26.09 1.28 -23.93
CA CYS A 216 -25.05 1.13 -22.93
C CYS A 216 -25.02 2.34 -21.98
N GLY A 217 -24.94 2.06 -20.68
CA GLY A 217 -25.09 3.02 -19.61
C GLY A 217 -24.10 4.17 -19.66
N ILE A 218 -24.62 5.36 -19.91
CA ILE A 218 -23.98 6.63 -19.57
C ILE A 218 -24.38 6.95 -18.13
N ILE A 219 -23.38 7.06 -17.25
CA ILE A 219 -23.54 7.45 -15.85
C ILE A 219 -23.53 8.98 -15.80
N ASN A 220 -24.69 9.59 -15.57
CA ASN A 220 -24.79 11.03 -15.32
C ASN A 220 -24.29 11.32 -13.91
N ASN A 221 -23.17 12.03 -13.85
CA ASN A 221 -22.61 12.59 -12.64
C ASN A 221 -23.37 13.88 -12.29
N SER A 222 -24.19 13.85 -11.24
CA SER A 222 -24.86 15.02 -10.68
C SER A 222 -24.63 15.06 -9.18
N TYR A 223 -23.38 15.24 -8.75
CA TYR A 223 -23.08 15.61 -7.37
C TYR A 223 -23.38 17.10 -7.18
N ARG A 224 -24.60 17.37 -6.69
CA ARG A 224 -24.96 18.62 -6.04
C ARG A 224 -24.11 18.78 -4.78
N GLY A 225 -23.51 19.96 -4.64
CA GLY A 225 -22.82 20.39 -3.43
C GLY A 225 -23.73 20.36 -2.21
N GLY A 226 -23.19 19.83 -1.12
CA GLY A 226 -23.68 19.99 0.24
C GLY A 226 -22.61 20.71 1.05
N GLY A 227 -23.01 21.83 1.65
CA GLY A 227 -22.15 22.77 2.36
C GLY A 227 -21.51 22.21 3.63
N LEU A 228 -20.34 22.75 3.95
CA LEU A 228 -19.68 22.60 5.25
C LEU A 228 -20.46 23.40 6.32
N PRO A 229 -20.83 22.81 7.47
CA PRO A 229 -21.29 23.58 8.61
C PRO A 229 -20.10 24.31 9.27
N PRO A 230 -20.23 25.61 9.62
CA PRO A 230 -19.24 26.31 10.42
C PRO A 230 -19.45 25.97 11.90
N GLY A 231 -18.35 25.67 12.60
CA GLY A 231 -18.30 25.75 14.05
C GLY A 231 -18.17 24.41 14.76
N THR A 232 -16.93 24.02 15.01
CA THR A 232 -16.60 23.32 16.25
C THR A 232 -15.37 23.97 16.87
N THR A 233 -15.61 24.47 18.07
CA THR A 233 -14.77 25.25 18.95
C THR A 233 -13.53 24.46 19.36
N LEU A 234 -12.35 25.07 19.29
CA LEU A 234 -11.15 24.59 19.98
C LEU A 234 -11.43 24.55 21.49
N ALA A 235 -11.54 23.36 22.06
CA ALA A 235 -11.39 23.16 23.49
C ALA A 235 -9.91 22.92 23.79
N ILE A 236 -9.23 23.98 24.20
CA ILE A 236 -7.91 23.96 24.84
C ILE A 236 -8.09 23.28 26.20
N VAL A 237 -7.59 22.05 26.35
CA VAL A 237 -7.38 21.43 27.67
C VAL A 237 -5.88 21.40 27.94
N THR A 238 -5.37 22.55 28.38
CA THR A 238 -4.10 22.65 29.10
C THR A 238 -4.38 22.46 30.58
N LEU A 239 -4.00 21.32 31.16
CA LEU A 239 -3.69 21.17 32.59
C LEU A 239 -3.35 19.71 32.89
N PHE A 240 -2.06 19.37 32.92
CA PHE A 240 -1.47 18.62 34.04
C PHE A 240 0.02 18.99 34.13
N LEU A 241 0.28 19.88 35.09
CA LEU A 241 1.58 20.14 35.68
C LEU A 241 2.08 18.84 36.34
N PHE A 242 3.16 18.27 35.82
CA PHE A 242 4.02 17.38 36.60
C PHE A 242 5.36 18.10 36.84
N PRO A 243 5.69 18.48 38.08
CA PRO A 243 7.05 18.84 38.45
C PRO A 243 7.76 17.58 38.94
N LEU A 244 8.64 17.00 38.13
CA LEU A 244 9.62 16.04 38.63
C LEU A 244 10.94 16.19 37.87
N LEU A 245 11.59 17.33 38.08
CA LEU A 245 12.94 17.60 37.61
C LEU A 245 13.72 18.30 38.72
N LEU A 246 14.09 17.53 39.75
CA LEU A 246 15.21 17.84 40.62
C LEU A 246 15.76 16.54 41.22
N LEU A 247 16.82 16.01 40.62
CA LEU A 247 17.93 15.25 41.22
C LEU A 247 18.60 14.39 40.12
N GLN A 248 19.53 14.96 39.35
CA GLN A 248 20.73 14.25 38.89
C GLN A 248 21.87 15.28 38.71
N ALA A 249 22.25 15.93 39.80
CA ALA A 249 23.59 16.47 39.94
C ALA A 249 24.49 15.37 40.53
N LEU A 250 25.73 15.32 40.02
CA LEU A 250 26.88 14.52 40.49
C LEU A 250 26.97 13.07 39.95
N ARG A 251 27.52 12.95 38.72
CA ARG A 251 28.39 11.81 38.40
C ARG A 251 29.84 12.31 38.36
N PRO A 252 30.77 11.70 39.12
CA PRO A 252 32.16 12.11 39.17
C PRO A 252 32.93 11.67 37.92
N GLU A 253 33.73 12.60 37.41
CA GLU A 253 34.75 12.44 36.38
C GLU A 253 35.74 11.33 36.77
N ARG A 254 35.74 10.21 36.04
CA ARG A 254 36.82 9.20 36.17
C ARG A 254 37.99 9.61 35.27
N ALA A 255 39.06 10.00 35.94
CA ALA A 255 40.35 10.35 35.38
C ALA A 255 40.91 9.30 34.40
N ARG A 256 41.31 9.78 33.21
CA ARG A 256 42.25 9.10 32.30
C ARG A 256 43.60 8.95 33.00
N ARG A 257 44.03 7.72 33.28
CA ARG A 257 45.45 7.43 33.57
C ARG A 257 46.09 6.79 32.33
N ARG A 258 46.98 7.55 31.70
CA ARG A 258 47.95 7.12 30.70
C ARG A 258 48.84 6.01 31.29
N LYS A 259 49.18 5.01 30.47
CA LYS A 259 50.46 4.30 30.55
C LYS A 259 50.95 4.03 29.13
N ASN A 260 51.99 4.77 28.75
CA ASN A 260 52.99 4.36 27.77
C ASN A 260 54.28 4.18 28.57
N LEU A 261 54.83 2.97 28.52
CA LEU A 261 56.25 2.57 28.50
C LEU A 261 56.29 1.05 28.63
#